data_AF-A0A432YCQ8-F1
#
_entry.id   AF-A0A432YCQ8-F1
#
_cell.length_a   1.000
_cell.length_b   1.000
_cell.length_c   1.000
_cell.angle_alpha   90.00
_cell.angle_beta   90.00
_cell.angle_gamma   90.00
#
_symmetry.space_group_name_H-M   'P 1'
#
loop_
_entity.id
_entity.type
_entity.pdbx_description
1 polymer ?
#
loop_
_entity_poly.entity_id
_entity_poly.type
_entity_poly.pdbx_seq_one_letter_code
_entity_poly.pdbx_strand_id
1 'polypeptide(L)'
;MKFRNLRKWTAPDQSKELLYFAQLLEEMLFDYSLDTYKPSALNTSLLCREALEVIEDIENGVIKKPNLDHVLEELTSNLKSDEVAQSLMLLDVPTVLASLQNKTKSLAEHRVVLELLWSQIEMPSYRRRNEDLLIAAIKERRDINAIRALARTYITTLKNFGFSSNWLHNTTLNFFYFGKNRISGNAAISEYIEALNTERREYLAIFRASGLFRTIAESCKKLHIEVSNNPEDHKEKIAAKNFVLEDDETYVVIKKLSEKEPHSARESADARMEVIKTLLTLFHHKEHPSWSDECLLIDLESNEIKIVGKPINPMHKCIDLRAQKASKRLNSFISEFSMDHHSFPKFIRSSELHSLALSSESEENQMINLWIGKA
;
A
#
# COMPACT_ATOMS: atom_id res chain seq x y z
N MET A 1 -13.81 10.42 10.12
CA MET A 1 -14.98 10.21 9.24
C MET A 1 -15.47 11.53 8.63
N LYS A 2 -15.10 11.81 7.38
CA LYS A 2 -15.69 12.93 6.64
C LYS A 2 -17.11 12.57 6.24
N PHE A 3 -18.08 13.43 6.59
CA PHE A 3 -19.45 13.23 6.11
C PHE A 3 -19.53 13.57 4.62
N ARG A 4 -19.78 12.57 3.78
CA ARG A 4 -20.01 12.75 2.35
C ARG A 4 -21.49 12.93 2.06
N ASN A 5 -21.79 13.61 0.97
CA ASN A 5 -23.18 13.71 0.51
C ASN A 5 -23.68 12.34 0.03
N LEU A 6 -24.98 12.08 0.20
CA LEU A 6 -25.61 10.82 -0.21
C LEU A 6 -26.27 10.92 -1.59
N ARG A 7 -25.76 11.80 -2.48
CA ARG A 7 -26.44 12.08 -3.75
C ARG A 7 -26.63 10.83 -4.62
N LYS A 8 -25.70 9.88 -4.61
CA LYS A 8 -25.81 8.63 -5.40
C LYS A 8 -26.82 7.62 -4.85
N TRP A 9 -27.24 7.77 -3.60
CA TRP A 9 -28.04 6.79 -2.88
C TRP A 9 -29.52 7.14 -3.03
N THR A 10 -30.28 6.32 -3.75
CA THR A 10 -31.71 6.57 -4.00
C THR A 10 -32.59 6.11 -2.84
N ALA A 11 -32.14 5.09 -2.10
CA ALA A 11 -32.81 4.61 -0.89
C ALA A 11 -31.77 4.31 0.22
N PRO A 12 -31.21 5.36 0.86
CA PRO A 12 -30.19 5.20 1.91
C PRO A 12 -30.66 4.29 3.07
N ASP A 13 -31.94 4.39 3.46
CA ASP A 13 -32.51 3.58 4.54
C ASP A 13 -32.57 2.09 4.24
N GLN A 14 -32.65 1.73 2.96
CA GLN A 14 -32.62 0.34 2.49
C GLN A 14 -31.19 -0.15 2.20
N SER A 15 -30.20 0.74 2.37
CA SER A 15 -28.79 0.51 2.04
C SER A 15 -27.86 0.73 3.23
N LYS A 16 -28.36 0.63 4.48
CA LYS A 16 -27.63 1.06 5.67
C LYS A 16 -26.33 0.29 5.86
N GLU A 17 -26.35 -1.02 5.64
CA GLU A 17 -25.21 -1.92 5.78
C GLU A 17 -24.15 -1.62 4.73
N LEU A 18 -24.57 -1.44 3.47
CA LEU A 18 -23.65 -1.08 2.38
C LEU A 18 -23.10 0.35 2.54
N LEU A 19 -23.91 1.29 3.02
CA LEU A 19 -23.46 2.66 3.31
C LEU A 19 -22.43 2.66 4.43
N TYR A 20 -22.67 1.90 5.50
CA TYR A 20 -21.70 1.73 6.58
C TYR A 20 -20.39 1.12 6.07
N PHE A 21 -20.47 0.08 5.23
CA PHE A 21 -19.31 -0.50 4.56
C PHE A 21 -18.54 0.54 3.71
N ALA A 22 -19.24 1.32 2.90
CA ALA A 22 -18.63 2.35 2.04
C ALA A 22 -17.90 3.43 2.85
N GLN A 23 -18.48 3.84 3.98
CA GLN A 23 -17.86 4.81 4.87
C GLN A 23 -16.66 4.23 5.62
N LEU A 24 -16.74 2.97 6.02
CA LEU A 24 -15.64 2.24 6.64
C LEU A 24 -14.45 2.13 5.67
N LEU A 25 -14.69 1.75 4.41
CA LEU A 25 -13.63 1.70 3.40
C LEU A 25 -12.99 3.06 3.15
N GLU A 26 -13.79 4.13 3.06
CA GLU A 26 -13.26 5.48 2.90
C GLU A 26 -12.28 5.82 4.02
N GLU A 27 -12.65 5.58 5.29
CA GLU A 27 -11.79 5.85 6.44
C GLU A 27 -10.55 4.95 6.45
N MET A 28 -10.68 3.67 6.15
CA MET A 28 -9.53 2.75 6.11
C MET A 28 -8.51 3.16 5.04
N LEU A 29 -8.98 3.62 3.89
CA LEU A 29 -8.14 3.91 2.73
C LEU A 29 -7.65 5.36 2.68
N PHE A 30 -8.27 6.28 3.43
CA PHE A 30 -7.90 7.70 3.42
C PHE A 30 -6.56 7.94 4.12
N ASP A 31 -5.56 8.52 3.44
CA ASP A 31 -4.18 8.63 3.93
C ASP A 31 -4.02 9.21 5.34
N TYR A 32 -4.86 10.17 5.72
CA TYR A 32 -4.74 10.90 7.00
C TYR A 32 -5.63 10.35 8.13
N SER A 33 -6.24 9.18 7.93
CA SER A 33 -6.97 8.49 9.01
C SER A 33 -6.00 7.90 10.03
N LEU A 34 -6.39 7.93 11.31
CA LEU A 34 -5.57 7.38 12.40
C LEU A 34 -5.25 5.90 12.14
N ASP A 35 -4.05 5.46 12.51
CA ASP A 35 -3.57 4.09 12.30
C ASP A 35 -4.48 3.03 12.93
N THR A 36 -5.16 3.34 14.03
CA THR A 36 -6.13 2.44 14.66
C THR A 36 -7.33 2.11 13.76
N TYR A 37 -7.65 2.97 12.79
CA TYR A 37 -8.66 2.70 11.78
C TYR A 37 -8.10 1.94 10.58
N LYS A 38 -6.78 1.97 10.34
CA LYS A 38 -6.16 1.24 9.22
C LYS A 38 -6.30 -0.27 9.39
N PRO A 39 -6.44 -1.02 8.28
CA PRO A 39 -6.47 -2.48 8.35
C PRO A 39 -5.11 -3.02 8.80
N SER A 40 -5.10 -4.20 9.40
CA SER A 40 -3.86 -4.88 9.79
C SER A 40 -2.97 -5.14 8.56
N ALA A 41 -1.66 -5.18 8.74
CA ALA A 41 -0.73 -5.47 7.65
C ALA A 41 -0.91 -6.89 7.10
N LEU A 42 -1.17 -7.85 7.99
CA LEU A 42 -1.31 -9.27 7.68
C LEU A 42 -2.66 -9.80 8.17
N ASN A 43 -3.19 -10.77 7.43
CA ASN A 43 -4.32 -11.61 7.83
C ASN A 43 -3.80 -13.02 8.18
N THR A 44 -4.69 -13.93 8.61
CA THR A 44 -4.28 -15.28 9.05
C THR A 44 -3.54 -16.08 7.98
N SER A 45 -3.92 -15.95 6.70
CA SER A 45 -3.22 -16.62 5.58
C SER A 45 -1.77 -16.14 5.43
N LEU A 46 -1.57 -14.82 5.51
CA LEU A 46 -0.27 -14.18 5.39
C LEU A 46 0.62 -14.46 6.61
N LEU A 47 0.07 -14.41 7.82
CA LEU A 47 0.77 -14.79 9.06
C LEU A 47 1.21 -16.26 9.03
N CYS A 48 0.40 -17.14 8.44
CA CYS A 48 0.79 -18.54 8.26
C CYS A 48 1.97 -18.68 7.29
N ARG A 49 2.00 -17.88 6.21
CA ARG A 49 3.14 -17.85 5.29
C ARG A 49 4.39 -17.26 5.95
N GLU A 50 4.26 -16.16 6.68
CA GLU A 50 5.35 -15.55 7.43
C GLU A 50 5.93 -16.54 8.46
N ALA A 51 5.10 -17.31 9.17
CA ALA A 51 5.57 -18.34 10.09
C ALA A 51 6.40 -19.43 9.38
N LEU A 52 6.03 -19.81 8.15
CA LEU A 52 6.80 -20.76 7.33
C LEU A 52 8.14 -20.16 6.88
N GLU A 53 8.15 -18.90 6.45
CA GLU A 53 9.36 -18.14 6.07
C GLU A 53 10.31 -18.02 7.28
N VAL A 54 9.79 -17.73 8.47
CA VAL A 54 10.56 -17.68 9.72
C VAL A 54 11.15 -19.04 10.10
N ILE A 55 10.42 -20.14 9.89
CA ILE A 55 10.99 -21.49 10.10
C ILE A 55 12.17 -21.72 9.14
N GLU A 56 12.03 -21.37 7.87
CA GLU A 56 13.10 -21.51 6.88
C GLU A 56 14.33 -20.66 7.26
N ASP A 57 14.13 -19.42 7.70
CA ASP A 57 15.21 -18.55 8.17
C ASP A 57 15.92 -19.08 9.43
N ILE A 58 15.19 -19.76 10.33
CA ILE A 58 15.77 -20.43 11.49
C ILE A 58 16.62 -21.64 11.05
N GLU A 59 16.11 -22.44 10.12
CA GLU A 59 16.82 -23.61 9.57
C GLU A 59 18.10 -23.19 8.84
N ASN A 60 18.06 -22.05 8.15
CA ASN A 60 19.22 -21.44 7.48
C ASN A 60 20.16 -20.68 8.43
N GLY A 61 19.82 -20.56 9.72
CA GLY A 61 20.63 -19.87 10.72
C GLY A 61 20.66 -18.34 10.60
N VAL A 62 19.72 -17.76 9.85
CA VAL A 62 19.57 -16.30 9.67
C VAL A 62 19.01 -15.67 10.93
N ILE A 63 18.00 -16.30 11.54
CA ILE A 63 17.34 -15.82 12.77
C ILE A 63 17.26 -16.92 13.84
N LYS A 64 16.97 -16.53 15.09
CA LYS A 64 16.89 -17.46 16.22
C LYS A 64 15.47 -17.98 16.45
N LYS A 65 15.36 -19.20 16.97
CA LYS A 65 14.07 -19.88 17.29
C LYS A 65 13.03 -19.02 18.03
N PRO A 66 13.39 -18.18 19.04
CA PRO A 66 12.39 -17.38 19.75
C PRO A 66 11.59 -16.40 18.89
N ASN A 67 12.07 -16.03 17.69
CA ASN A 67 11.31 -15.17 16.78
C ASN A 67 10.03 -15.85 16.28
N LEU A 68 10.03 -17.18 16.15
CA LEU A 68 8.85 -17.94 15.75
C LEU A 68 7.72 -17.84 16.79
N ASP A 69 8.05 -17.78 18.08
CA ASP A 69 7.04 -17.70 19.15
C ASP A 69 6.14 -16.46 18.98
N HIS A 70 6.73 -15.31 18.61
CA HIS A 70 5.99 -14.07 18.40
C HIS A 70 5.02 -14.16 17.21
N VAL A 71 5.47 -14.74 16.10
CA VAL A 71 4.63 -14.92 14.90
C VAL A 71 3.51 -15.92 15.16
N LEU A 72 3.79 -17.02 15.88
CA LEU A 72 2.78 -17.99 16.28
C LEU A 72 1.75 -17.40 17.26
N GLU A 73 2.19 -16.56 18.20
CA GLU A 73 1.29 -15.83 19.11
C GLU A 73 0.34 -14.91 18.34
N GLU A 74 0.85 -14.15 17.36
CA GLU A 74 0.01 -13.30 16.50
C GLU A 74 -0.95 -14.13 15.62
N LEU A 75 -0.44 -15.16 14.94
CA LEU A 75 -1.23 -16.07 14.11
C LEU A 75 -2.37 -16.70 14.91
N THR A 76 -2.08 -17.23 16.10
CA THR A 76 -3.09 -17.88 16.94
C THR A 76 -4.09 -16.89 17.52
N SER A 77 -3.69 -15.63 17.77
CA SER A 77 -4.61 -14.57 18.16
C SER A 77 -5.57 -14.21 17.02
N ASN A 78 -5.05 -14.04 15.80
CA ASN A 78 -5.84 -13.66 14.63
C ASN A 78 -6.81 -14.78 14.22
N LEU A 79 -6.32 -16.03 14.22
CA LEU A 79 -7.11 -17.21 13.84
C LEU A 79 -8.37 -17.41 14.73
N LYS A 80 -8.37 -16.95 15.98
CA LYS A 80 -9.52 -17.08 16.89
C LYS A 80 -10.74 -16.27 16.47
N SER A 81 -10.53 -15.16 15.78
CA SER A 81 -11.61 -14.23 15.40
C SER A 81 -11.79 -14.08 13.88
N ASP A 82 -10.88 -14.64 13.09
CA ASP A 82 -10.92 -14.58 11.63
C ASP A 82 -11.93 -15.57 11.03
N GLU A 83 -13.17 -15.10 10.87
CA GLU A 83 -14.27 -15.86 10.25
C GLU A 83 -13.90 -16.41 8.86
N VAL A 84 -13.08 -15.70 8.07
CA VAL A 84 -12.71 -16.13 6.72
C VAL A 84 -11.87 -17.40 6.80
N ALA A 85 -10.79 -17.35 7.61
CA ALA A 85 -9.90 -18.50 7.81
C ALA A 85 -10.68 -19.70 8.37
N GLN A 86 -11.45 -19.49 9.44
CA GLN A 86 -12.21 -20.54 10.10
C GLN A 86 -13.20 -21.23 9.16
N SER A 87 -13.78 -20.48 8.23
CA SER A 87 -14.76 -21.03 7.28
C SER A 87 -14.15 -21.86 6.15
N LEU A 88 -12.83 -21.77 5.93
CA LEU A 88 -12.08 -22.56 4.94
C LEU A 88 -11.42 -23.79 5.56
N MET A 89 -11.22 -23.80 6.87
CA MET A 89 -10.54 -24.88 7.56
C MET A 89 -11.38 -26.15 7.60
N LEU A 90 -10.73 -27.28 7.34
CA LEU A 90 -11.28 -28.63 7.52
C LEU A 90 -11.10 -29.13 8.95
N LEU A 91 -10.02 -28.68 9.61
CA LEU A 91 -9.72 -29.01 10.99
C LEU A 91 -10.42 -28.04 11.94
N ASP A 92 -10.78 -28.53 13.11
CA ASP A 92 -11.34 -27.66 14.14
C ASP A 92 -10.30 -26.65 14.66
N VAL A 93 -10.75 -25.41 14.84
CA VAL A 93 -9.90 -24.31 15.29
C VAL A 93 -9.20 -24.62 16.61
N PRO A 94 -9.86 -25.18 17.65
CA PRO A 94 -9.20 -25.53 18.91
C PRO A 94 -8.01 -26.49 18.75
N THR A 95 -8.14 -27.53 17.93
CA THR A 95 -7.04 -28.49 17.66
C THR A 95 -5.85 -27.81 17.00
N VAL A 96 -6.10 -26.95 16.01
CA VAL A 96 -5.02 -26.20 15.34
C VAL A 96 -4.34 -25.24 16.31
N LEU A 97 -5.11 -24.51 17.12
CA LEU A 97 -4.56 -23.60 18.14
C LEU A 97 -3.72 -24.35 19.18
N ALA A 98 -4.23 -25.46 19.73
CA ALA A 98 -3.50 -26.27 20.70
C ALA A 98 -2.18 -26.80 20.13
N SER A 99 -2.19 -27.16 18.85
CA SER A 99 -0.99 -27.60 18.13
C SER A 99 0.03 -26.48 17.95
N LEU A 100 -0.38 -25.29 17.50
CA LEU A 100 0.51 -24.15 17.25
C LEU A 100 1.05 -23.51 18.54
N GLN A 101 0.31 -23.60 19.64
CA GLN A 101 0.73 -23.04 20.94
C GLN A 101 1.65 -23.97 21.74
N ASN A 102 1.86 -25.21 21.26
CA ASN A 102 2.65 -26.19 21.98
C ASN A 102 4.17 -25.94 21.80
N LYS A 103 4.75 -25.22 22.75
CA LYS A 103 6.20 -24.89 22.77
C LYS A 103 7.14 -26.11 22.84
N THR A 104 6.65 -27.31 23.18
CA THR A 104 7.47 -28.53 23.21
C THR A 104 7.66 -29.17 21.84
N LYS A 105 6.82 -28.80 20.85
CA LYS A 105 6.95 -29.33 19.48
C LYS A 105 8.24 -28.87 18.81
N SER A 106 8.78 -29.76 17.99
CA SER A 106 9.90 -29.48 17.10
C SER A 106 9.49 -28.47 16.01
N LEU A 107 10.49 -27.86 15.36
CA LEU A 107 10.24 -26.96 14.22
C LEU A 107 9.56 -27.70 13.06
N ALA A 108 9.99 -28.93 12.78
CA ALA A 108 9.39 -29.77 11.74
C ALA A 108 7.90 -30.04 11.99
N GLU A 109 7.50 -30.30 13.25
CA GLU A 109 6.09 -30.49 13.59
C GLU A 109 5.26 -29.23 13.43
N HIS A 110 5.80 -28.05 13.77
CA HIS A 110 5.13 -26.77 13.51
C HIS A 110 4.97 -26.53 12.01
N ARG A 111 6.03 -26.82 11.23
CA ARG A 111 6.03 -26.67 9.76
C ARG A 111 4.92 -27.48 9.11
N VAL A 112 4.76 -28.76 9.47
CA VAL A 112 3.70 -29.62 8.91
C VAL A 112 2.30 -29.05 9.20
N VAL A 113 2.06 -28.55 10.41
CA VAL A 113 0.77 -27.97 10.79
C VAL A 113 0.50 -26.68 10.01
N LEU A 114 1.52 -25.83 9.86
CA LEU A 114 1.43 -24.58 9.11
C LEU A 114 1.25 -24.82 7.60
N GLU A 115 1.96 -25.77 7.01
CA GLU A 115 1.78 -26.16 5.59
C GLU A 115 0.35 -26.66 5.34
N LEU A 116 -0.16 -27.52 6.23
CA LEU A 116 -1.53 -28.02 6.15
C LEU A 116 -2.56 -26.89 6.30
N LEU A 117 -2.36 -25.99 7.26
CA LEU A 117 -3.23 -24.84 7.46
C LEU A 117 -3.20 -23.92 6.23
N TRP A 118 -2.01 -23.51 5.78
CA TRP A 118 -1.81 -22.61 4.66
C TRP A 118 -2.45 -23.13 3.37
N SER A 119 -2.30 -24.43 3.07
CA SER A 119 -2.92 -25.06 1.90
C SER A 119 -4.46 -24.95 1.86
N GLN A 120 -5.11 -24.78 3.02
CA GLN A 120 -6.56 -24.60 3.12
C GLN A 120 -6.97 -23.12 3.02
N ILE A 121 -6.09 -22.21 3.47
CA ILE A 121 -6.38 -20.77 3.58
C ILE A 121 -5.57 -19.92 2.60
N GLU A 122 -5.10 -20.49 1.48
CA GLU A 122 -4.32 -19.75 0.49
C GLU A 122 -5.02 -18.48 0.00
N MET A 123 -4.23 -17.44 -0.29
CA MET A 123 -4.72 -16.10 -0.63
C MET A 123 -5.83 -16.04 -1.70
N PRO A 124 -5.78 -16.80 -2.82
CA PRO A 124 -6.86 -16.79 -3.82
C PRO A 124 -8.19 -17.30 -3.27
N SER A 125 -8.18 -18.43 -2.56
CA SER A 125 -9.36 -19.03 -1.92
C SER A 125 -9.87 -18.14 -0.79
N TYR A 126 -8.94 -17.60 -0.01
CA TYR A 126 -9.21 -16.66 1.07
C TYR A 126 -9.92 -15.40 0.59
N ARG A 127 -9.47 -14.81 -0.52
CA ARG A 127 -10.12 -13.64 -1.14
C ARG A 127 -11.57 -13.95 -1.52
N ARG A 128 -11.79 -15.03 -2.29
CA ARG A 128 -13.13 -15.41 -2.76
C ARG A 128 -14.06 -15.64 -1.58
N ARG A 129 -13.59 -16.37 -0.56
CA ARG A 129 -14.39 -16.64 0.63
C ARG A 129 -14.72 -15.37 1.42
N ASN A 130 -13.78 -14.45 1.54
CA ASN A 130 -14.03 -13.15 2.17
C ASN A 130 -15.10 -12.36 1.41
N GLU A 131 -15.02 -12.32 0.07
CA GLU A 131 -16.03 -11.70 -0.80
C GLU A 131 -17.42 -12.31 -0.56
N ASP A 132 -17.54 -13.64 -0.53
CA ASP A 132 -18.81 -14.33 -0.26
C ASP A 132 -19.39 -13.97 1.12
N LEU A 133 -18.56 -14.04 2.17
CA LEU A 133 -18.97 -13.74 3.55
C LEU A 133 -19.37 -12.27 3.71
N LEU A 134 -18.69 -11.36 3.01
CA LEU A 134 -18.98 -9.93 3.02
C LEU A 134 -20.30 -9.63 2.31
N ILE A 135 -20.54 -10.26 1.15
CA ILE A 135 -21.82 -10.17 0.43
C ILE A 135 -22.96 -10.67 1.32
N ALA A 136 -22.80 -11.83 1.96
CA ALA A 136 -23.79 -12.38 2.88
C ALA A 136 -24.00 -11.50 4.12
N ALA A 137 -22.92 -10.94 4.69
CA ALA A 137 -23.01 -10.03 5.84
C ALA A 137 -23.81 -8.75 5.52
N ILE A 138 -23.65 -8.21 4.30
CA ILE A 138 -24.31 -6.98 3.87
C ILE A 138 -25.76 -7.22 3.41
N LYS A 139 -26.01 -8.28 2.63
CA LYS A 139 -27.33 -8.53 2.03
C LYS A 139 -28.28 -9.30 2.95
N GLU A 140 -27.77 -10.31 3.64
CA GLU A 140 -28.59 -11.32 4.31
C GLU A 140 -28.56 -11.13 5.84
N ARG A 141 -27.38 -11.27 6.45
CA ARG A 141 -27.23 -11.23 7.92
C ARG A 141 -27.46 -9.83 8.50
N ARG A 142 -27.10 -8.80 7.73
CA ARG A 142 -27.09 -7.39 8.14
C ARG A 142 -26.32 -7.15 9.44
N ASP A 143 -25.18 -7.82 9.57
CA ASP A 143 -24.34 -7.79 10.75
C ASP A 143 -23.21 -6.77 10.60
N ILE A 144 -23.37 -5.62 11.25
CA ILE A 144 -22.42 -4.49 11.23
C ILE A 144 -21.04 -4.88 11.79
N ASN A 145 -20.99 -5.77 12.78
CA ASN A 145 -19.72 -6.21 13.37
C ASN A 145 -18.96 -7.13 12.41
N ALA A 146 -19.66 -8.08 11.80
CA ALA A 146 -19.08 -8.94 10.76
C ALA A 146 -18.62 -8.10 9.55
N ILE A 147 -19.43 -7.13 9.09
CA ILE A 147 -19.05 -6.21 8.02
C ILE A 147 -17.73 -5.49 8.35
N ARG A 148 -17.59 -5.00 9.59
CA ARG A 148 -16.35 -4.32 10.01
C ARG A 148 -15.15 -5.26 9.96
N ALA A 149 -15.26 -6.45 10.52
CA ALA A 149 -14.17 -7.42 10.55
C ALA A 149 -13.78 -7.87 9.13
N LEU A 150 -14.75 -8.30 8.33
CA LEU A 150 -14.56 -8.77 6.96
C LEU A 150 -14.00 -7.68 6.06
N ALA A 151 -14.49 -6.44 6.15
CA ALA A 151 -13.97 -5.33 5.36
C ALA A 151 -12.50 -5.02 5.66
N ARG A 152 -12.08 -5.05 6.94
CA ARG A 152 -10.67 -4.86 7.33
C ARG A 152 -9.80 -5.94 6.71
N THR A 153 -10.19 -7.19 6.91
CA THR A 153 -9.51 -8.36 6.34
C THR A 153 -9.47 -8.29 4.81
N TYR A 154 -10.54 -7.82 4.16
CA TYR A 154 -10.61 -7.72 2.71
C TYR A 154 -9.64 -6.68 2.15
N ILE A 155 -9.54 -5.50 2.76
CA ILE A 155 -8.54 -4.51 2.35
C ILE A 155 -7.11 -5.01 2.60
N THR A 156 -6.84 -5.68 3.73
CA THR A 156 -5.56 -6.36 3.95
C THR A 156 -5.24 -7.33 2.82
N THR A 157 -6.22 -8.16 2.45
CA THR A 157 -6.08 -9.11 1.34
C THR A 157 -5.78 -8.39 0.03
N LEU A 158 -6.54 -7.36 -0.36
CA LEU A 158 -6.33 -6.62 -1.60
C LEU A 158 -4.96 -5.95 -1.68
N LYS A 159 -4.52 -5.28 -0.61
CA LYS A 159 -3.17 -4.67 -0.58
C LYS A 159 -2.08 -5.72 -0.81
N ASN A 160 -2.18 -6.87 -0.15
CA ASN A 160 -1.23 -7.98 -0.32
C ASN A 160 -1.38 -8.73 -1.65
N PHE A 161 -2.45 -8.50 -2.39
CA PHE A 161 -2.60 -8.91 -3.79
C PHE A 161 -1.90 -7.94 -4.76
N GLY A 162 -1.32 -6.84 -4.28
CA GLY A 162 -0.60 -5.85 -5.09
C GLY A 162 -1.44 -4.67 -5.57
N PHE A 163 -2.57 -4.37 -4.92
CA PHE A 163 -3.34 -3.16 -5.23
C PHE A 163 -2.82 -1.98 -4.38
N SER A 164 -2.58 -0.83 -5.01
CA SER A 164 -2.20 0.38 -4.27
C SER A 164 -3.36 0.94 -3.42
N SER A 165 -3.03 1.57 -2.30
CA SER A 165 -4.04 2.19 -1.42
C SER A 165 -4.77 3.34 -2.10
N ASN A 166 -4.06 4.10 -2.95
CA ASN A 166 -4.61 5.22 -3.71
C ASN A 166 -5.67 4.77 -4.70
N TRP A 167 -5.39 3.71 -5.45
CA TRP A 167 -6.36 3.16 -6.39
C TRP A 167 -7.59 2.62 -5.69
N LEU A 168 -7.40 1.83 -4.61
CA LEU A 168 -8.52 1.33 -3.81
C LEU A 168 -9.38 2.49 -3.28
N HIS A 169 -8.76 3.57 -2.78
CA HIS A 169 -9.47 4.74 -2.30
C HIS A 169 -10.27 5.43 -3.42
N ASN A 170 -9.63 5.67 -4.57
CA ASN A 170 -10.25 6.32 -5.72
C ASN A 170 -11.41 5.48 -6.29
N THR A 171 -11.23 4.17 -6.42
CA THR A 171 -12.27 3.23 -6.86
C THR A 171 -13.43 3.21 -5.88
N THR A 172 -13.16 3.15 -4.57
CA THR A 172 -14.20 3.26 -3.51
C THR A 172 -14.97 4.57 -3.64
N LEU A 173 -14.27 5.70 -3.79
CA LEU A 173 -14.90 7.01 -3.89
C LEU A 173 -15.75 7.17 -5.16
N ASN A 174 -15.23 6.71 -6.29
CA ASN A 174 -15.94 6.72 -7.56
C ASN A 174 -17.18 5.82 -7.51
N PHE A 175 -17.07 4.62 -6.95
CA PHE A 175 -18.19 3.69 -6.85
C PHE A 175 -19.28 4.20 -5.90
N PHE A 176 -18.94 4.67 -4.70
CA PHE A 176 -19.95 5.02 -3.69
C PHE A 176 -20.40 6.49 -3.69
N TYR A 177 -19.59 7.43 -4.17
CA TYR A 177 -19.87 8.86 -3.98
C TYR A 177 -19.83 9.72 -5.25
N PHE A 178 -18.92 9.48 -6.21
CA PHE A 178 -18.71 10.41 -7.34
C PHE A 178 -19.14 9.91 -8.72
N GLY A 179 -19.24 8.60 -8.93
CA GLY A 179 -19.62 8.03 -10.22
C GLY A 179 -21.06 8.33 -10.62
N LYS A 180 -21.41 8.02 -11.88
CA LYS A 180 -22.73 8.35 -12.45
C LYS A 180 -23.86 7.40 -12.00
N ASN A 181 -23.52 6.15 -11.70
CA ASN A 181 -24.49 5.10 -11.35
C ASN A 181 -25.23 5.42 -10.04
N ARG A 182 -26.46 4.92 -9.87
CA ARG A 182 -27.22 5.11 -8.63
C ARG A 182 -27.22 3.83 -7.81
N ILE A 183 -27.17 3.98 -6.48
CA ILE A 183 -27.20 2.87 -5.53
C ILE A 183 -28.57 2.84 -4.87
N SER A 184 -29.31 1.75 -5.11
CA SER A 184 -30.68 1.57 -4.64
C SER A 184 -30.81 0.56 -3.49
N GLY A 185 -29.76 -0.22 -3.20
CA GLY A 185 -29.81 -1.22 -2.14
C GLY A 185 -28.48 -1.93 -1.92
N ASN A 186 -28.46 -2.78 -0.89
CA ASN A 186 -27.30 -3.58 -0.50
C ASN A 186 -26.78 -4.53 -1.60
N ALA A 187 -27.57 -4.84 -2.62
CA ALA A 187 -27.16 -5.70 -3.73
C ALA A 187 -25.98 -5.13 -4.54
N ALA A 188 -25.77 -3.81 -4.53
CA ALA A 188 -24.69 -3.14 -5.24
C ALA A 188 -23.28 -3.50 -4.71
N ILE A 189 -23.17 -4.22 -3.57
CA ILE A 189 -21.89 -4.78 -3.11
C ILE A 189 -21.24 -5.71 -4.15
N SER A 190 -22.05 -6.49 -4.87
CA SER A 190 -21.52 -7.44 -5.87
C SER A 190 -20.89 -6.69 -7.04
N GLU A 191 -21.51 -5.61 -7.51
CA GLU A 191 -20.95 -4.73 -8.55
C GLU A 191 -19.66 -4.05 -8.09
N TYR A 192 -19.56 -3.69 -6.80
CA TYR A 192 -18.34 -3.12 -6.24
C TYR A 192 -17.18 -4.11 -6.22
N ILE A 193 -17.42 -5.34 -5.78
CA ILE A 193 -16.41 -6.42 -5.75
C ILE A 193 -15.95 -6.75 -7.17
N GLU A 194 -16.88 -6.80 -8.12
CA GLU A 194 -16.57 -7.02 -9.54
C GLU A 194 -15.70 -5.89 -10.11
N ALA A 195 -15.96 -4.63 -9.75
CA ALA A 195 -15.15 -3.49 -10.15
C ALA A 195 -13.70 -3.55 -9.61
N LEU A 196 -13.45 -4.32 -8.54
CA LEU A 196 -12.12 -4.58 -7.99
C LEU A 196 -11.43 -5.81 -8.60
N ASN A 197 -12.14 -6.59 -9.42
CA ASN A 197 -11.56 -7.74 -10.09
C ASN A 197 -10.82 -7.30 -11.35
N THR A 198 -9.56 -6.91 -11.17
CA THR A 198 -8.68 -6.51 -12.28
C THR A 198 -7.56 -7.51 -12.45
N GLU A 199 -7.38 -7.98 -13.69
CA GLU A 199 -6.24 -8.79 -14.10
C GLU A 199 -5.00 -7.92 -14.29
N ARG A 200 -3.82 -8.56 -14.32
CA ARG A 200 -2.59 -7.83 -14.66
C ARG A 200 -2.62 -7.43 -16.12
N ARG A 201 -2.25 -6.18 -16.39
CA ARG A 201 -2.13 -5.61 -17.73
C ARG A 201 -0.75 -5.03 -17.94
N GLU A 202 -0.37 -4.91 -19.20
CA GLU A 202 0.87 -4.25 -19.58
C GLU A 202 0.67 -2.72 -19.70
N TYR A 203 1.50 -1.99 -18.99
CA TYR A 203 1.54 -0.54 -18.98
C TYR A 203 2.85 0.00 -19.54
N LEU A 204 2.79 1.25 -19.98
CA LEU A 204 3.93 2.07 -20.33
C LEU A 204 3.81 3.41 -19.60
N ALA A 205 4.90 3.82 -18.95
CA ALA A 205 4.99 5.06 -18.19
C ALA A 205 5.88 6.07 -18.92
N ILE A 206 5.44 7.32 -19.02
CA ILE A 206 6.21 8.42 -19.62
C ILE A 206 6.39 9.53 -18.59
N PHE A 207 7.63 9.89 -18.34
CA PHE A 207 8.04 10.98 -17.47
C PHE A 207 8.59 12.15 -18.27
N ARG A 208 8.44 13.35 -17.72
CA ARG A 208 9.34 14.46 -18.02
C ARG A 208 10.50 14.36 -17.03
N ALA A 209 11.72 14.36 -17.51
CA ALA A 209 12.91 14.19 -16.68
C ALA A 209 14.02 15.12 -17.10
N SER A 210 14.98 15.35 -16.21
CA SER A 210 16.12 16.23 -16.49
C SER A 210 16.95 15.73 -17.68
N GLY A 211 17.56 16.66 -18.42
CA GLY A 211 18.43 16.37 -19.57
C GLY A 211 19.58 15.42 -19.27
N LEU A 212 19.95 15.25 -18.00
CA LEU A 212 20.97 14.30 -17.53
C LEU A 212 20.68 12.86 -17.99
N PHE A 213 19.40 12.46 -18.10
CA PHE A 213 19.02 11.13 -18.61
C PHE A 213 19.51 10.87 -20.03
N ARG A 214 19.71 11.91 -20.86
CA ARG A 214 20.24 11.76 -22.22
C ARG A 214 21.67 11.21 -22.20
N THR A 215 22.48 11.57 -21.20
CA THR A 215 23.87 11.12 -21.08
C THR A 215 23.99 9.63 -20.74
N ILE A 216 22.94 9.06 -20.14
CA ILE A 216 22.88 7.66 -19.70
C ILE A 216 21.88 6.81 -20.50
N ALA A 217 21.40 7.30 -21.65
CA ALA A 217 20.37 6.64 -22.43
C ALA A 217 20.71 5.19 -22.82
N GLU A 218 21.97 4.90 -23.16
CA GLU A 218 22.41 3.53 -23.48
C GLU A 218 22.35 2.59 -22.26
N SER A 219 22.70 3.08 -21.07
CA SER A 219 22.58 2.32 -19.82
C SER A 219 21.11 2.06 -19.47
N CYS A 220 20.23 3.05 -19.73
CA CYS A 220 18.79 2.95 -19.48
C CYS A 220 18.12 1.82 -20.28
N LYS A 221 18.56 1.57 -21.52
CA LYS A 221 18.00 0.52 -22.39
C LYS A 221 18.05 -0.87 -21.76
N LYS A 222 19.09 -1.17 -20.97
CA LYS A 222 19.23 -2.45 -20.25
C LYS A 222 18.14 -2.68 -19.21
N LEU A 223 17.51 -1.61 -18.74
CA LEU A 223 16.40 -1.64 -17.77
C LEU A 223 15.04 -1.39 -18.43
N HIS A 224 14.95 -1.53 -19.77
CA HIS A 224 13.76 -1.27 -20.56
C HIS A 224 13.26 0.18 -20.44
N ILE A 225 14.20 1.11 -20.34
CA ILE A 225 13.97 2.54 -20.27
C ILE A 225 14.52 3.19 -21.54
N GLU A 226 13.65 3.92 -22.25
CA GLU A 226 13.98 4.67 -23.45
C GLU A 226 13.97 6.16 -23.15
N VAL A 227 15.05 6.84 -23.49
CA VAL A 227 15.17 8.29 -23.32
C VAL A 227 15.07 8.93 -24.70
N SER A 228 14.10 9.83 -24.89
CA SER A 228 13.90 10.51 -26.16
C SER A 228 13.22 11.86 -25.95
N ASN A 229 13.60 12.86 -26.73
CA ASN A 229 12.86 14.13 -26.75
C ASN A 229 11.59 14.04 -27.60
N ASN A 230 11.45 12.96 -28.38
CA ASN A 230 10.37 12.81 -29.34
C ASN A 230 9.97 11.32 -29.48
N PRO A 231 9.20 10.78 -28.54
CA PRO A 231 8.69 9.41 -28.66
C PRO A 231 7.62 9.36 -29.77
N GLU A 232 8.05 9.11 -31.01
CA GLU A 232 7.21 9.09 -32.23
C GLU A 232 5.91 8.28 -32.03
N ASP A 233 6.02 7.09 -31.44
CA ASP A 233 4.91 6.18 -31.21
C ASP A 233 3.84 6.72 -30.25
N HIS A 234 4.13 7.80 -29.50
CA HIS A 234 3.29 8.31 -28.42
C HIS A 234 3.01 9.82 -28.50
N LYS A 235 3.46 10.52 -29.56
CA LYS A 235 3.27 11.97 -29.70
C LYS A 235 1.83 12.41 -29.58
N GLU A 236 0.91 11.73 -30.27
CA GLU A 236 -0.51 12.08 -30.27
C GLU A 236 -1.09 12.01 -28.85
N LYS A 237 -0.65 11.01 -28.07
CA LYS A 237 -1.12 10.78 -26.70
C LYS A 237 -0.59 11.84 -25.73
N ILE A 238 0.67 12.23 -25.90
CA ILE A 238 1.30 13.30 -25.13
C ILE A 238 0.61 14.64 -25.44
N ALA A 239 0.38 14.93 -26.73
CA ALA A 239 -0.32 16.14 -27.17
C ALA A 239 -1.76 16.18 -26.64
N ALA A 240 -2.49 15.06 -26.68
CA ALA A 240 -3.86 14.97 -26.18
C ALA A 240 -4.01 15.29 -24.68
N LYS A 241 -2.93 15.19 -23.90
CA LYS A 241 -2.90 15.47 -22.46
C LYS A 241 -2.12 16.73 -22.10
N ASN A 242 -1.69 17.52 -23.09
CA ASN A 242 -0.83 18.70 -22.90
C ASN A 242 0.44 18.39 -22.07
N PHE A 243 1.00 17.19 -22.21
CA PHE A 243 2.16 16.74 -21.42
C PHE A 243 3.49 17.17 -22.07
N VAL A 244 3.67 18.48 -22.23
CA VAL A 244 4.77 19.10 -22.99
C VAL A 244 6.04 19.22 -22.13
N LEU A 245 7.22 19.06 -22.73
CA LEU A 245 8.51 19.29 -22.08
C LEU A 245 8.73 20.77 -21.78
N GLU A 246 9.36 21.05 -20.64
CA GLU A 246 9.94 22.34 -20.30
C GLU A 246 11.40 22.43 -20.82
N ASP A 247 12.00 23.62 -20.72
CA ASP A 247 13.38 23.84 -21.16
C ASP A 247 14.34 22.91 -20.40
N ASP A 248 15.20 22.21 -21.15
CA ASP A 248 16.17 21.20 -20.66
C ASP A 248 15.60 19.85 -20.18
N GLU A 249 14.31 19.58 -20.39
CA GLU A 249 13.71 18.27 -20.10
C GLU A 249 13.83 17.27 -21.26
N THR A 250 13.68 15.99 -20.96
CA THR A 250 13.58 14.88 -21.92
C THR A 250 12.47 13.93 -21.49
N TYR A 251 11.89 13.18 -22.44
CA TYR A 251 10.97 12.11 -22.05
C TYR A 251 11.74 10.86 -21.68
N VAL A 252 11.32 10.24 -20.58
CA VAL A 252 11.78 8.92 -20.17
C VAL A 252 10.60 7.96 -20.21
N VAL A 253 10.70 6.98 -21.10
CA VAL A 253 9.65 5.98 -21.38
C VAL A 253 10.06 4.65 -20.77
N ILE A 254 9.28 4.17 -19.81
CA ILE A 254 9.51 2.90 -19.12
C ILE A 254 8.52 1.87 -19.68
N LYS A 255 9.06 0.80 -20.25
CA LYS A 255 8.29 -0.27 -20.89
C LYS A 255 8.19 -1.51 -19.99
N LYS A 256 7.30 -2.44 -20.34
CA LYS A 256 7.11 -3.75 -19.67
C LYS A 256 6.74 -3.60 -18.19
N LEU A 257 5.71 -2.80 -17.89
CA LEU A 257 5.17 -2.68 -16.54
C LEU A 257 3.94 -3.59 -16.44
N SER A 258 4.10 -4.77 -15.84
CA SER A 258 3.03 -5.77 -15.73
C SER A 258 2.34 -5.67 -14.37
N GLU A 259 1.32 -4.83 -14.28
CA GLU A 259 0.67 -4.48 -13.01
C GLU A 259 -0.84 -4.57 -13.09
N LYS A 260 -1.53 -4.59 -11.94
CA LYS A 260 -3.00 -4.68 -11.92
C LYS A 260 -3.67 -3.36 -12.23
N GLU A 261 -3.06 -2.25 -11.85
CA GLU A 261 -3.69 -0.95 -11.92
C GLU A 261 -2.66 0.19 -12.10
N PRO A 262 -3.08 1.36 -12.58
CA PRO A 262 -2.16 2.45 -12.95
C PRO A 262 -1.25 2.96 -11.83
N HIS A 263 -1.71 3.09 -10.59
CA HIS A 263 -0.87 3.57 -9.48
C HIS A 263 0.23 2.56 -9.12
N SER A 264 -0.05 1.25 -9.09
CA SER A 264 1.00 0.22 -8.99
C SER A 264 1.98 0.27 -10.15
N ALA A 265 1.51 0.51 -11.38
CA ALA A 265 2.39 0.74 -12.54
C ALA A 265 3.30 1.96 -12.37
N ARG A 266 2.78 3.05 -11.78
CA ARG A 266 3.55 4.24 -11.41
C ARG A 266 4.62 3.94 -10.37
N GLU A 267 4.28 3.18 -9.32
CA GLU A 267 5.21 2.79 -8.25
C GLU A 267 6.35 1.91 -8.78
N SER A 268 6.02 0.90 -9.59
CA SER A 268 7.02 0.06 -10.28
C SER A 268 7.89 0.86 -11.26
N ALA A 269 7.35 1.90 -11.89
CA ALA A 269 8.10 2.83 -12.74
C ALA A 269 9.07 3.71 -11.93
N ASP A 270 8.62 4.29 -10.81
CA ASP A 270 9.48 5.06 -9.89
C ASP A 270 10.63 4.21 -9.36
N ALA A 271 10.36 2.97 -8.94
CA ALA A 271 11.39 2.08 -8.42
C ALA A 271 12.52 1.85 -9.43
N ARG A 272 12.20 1.69 -10.72
CA ARG A 272 13.22 1.56 -11.78
C ARG A 272 13.99 2.85 -12.02
N MET A 273 13.32 4.00 -11.96
CA MET A 273 13.96 5.31 -12.08
C MET A 273 14.93 5.55 -10.92
N GLU A 274 14.54 5.20 -9.69
CA GLU A 274 15.39 5.32 -8.50
C GLU A 274 16.61 4.39 -8.58
N VAL A 275 16.48 3.18 -9.13
CA VAL A 275 17.64 2.31 -9.40
C VAL A 275 18.63 2.99 -10.34
N ILE A 276 18.16 3.58 -11.45
CA ILE A 276 19.05 4.28 -12.40
C ILE A 276 19.71 5.48 -11.74
N LYS A 277 18.94 6.29 -11.03
CA LYS A 277 19.45 7.45 -10.28
C LYS A 277 20.52 7.02 -9.29
N THR A 278 20.25 5.98 -8.49
CA THR A 278 21.22 5.42 -7.54
C THR A 278 22.51 5.02 -8.24
N LEU A 279 22.42 4.25 -9.33
CA LEU A 279 23.58 3.80 -10.09
C LEU A 279 24.37 4.98 -10.69
N LEU A 280 23.70 6.02 -11.20
CA LEU A 280 24.38 7.21 -11.70
C LEU A 280 25.09 7.95 -10.56
N THR A 281 24.44 8.11 -9.41
CA THR A 281 25.01 8.84 -8.27
C THR A 281 26.23 8.16 -7.64
N LEU A 282 26.47 6.88 -7.92
CA LEU A 282 27.73 6.21 -7.57
C LEU A 282 28.94 6.81 -8.31
N PHE A 283 28.73 7.34 -9.51
CA PHE A 283 29.78 7.89 -10.37
C PHE A 283 29.70 9.40 -10.55
N HIS A 284 28.54 10.01 -10.29
CA HIS A 284 28.31 11.44 -10.45
C HIS A 284 27.63 12.05 -9.21
N HIS A 285 28.46 12.56 -8.28
CA HIS A 285 28.00 13.01 -6.96
C HIS A 285 27.47 14.45 -6.90
N LYS A 286 27.70 15.27 -7.95
CA LYS A 286 27.41 16.72 -7.92
C LYS A 286 26.05 17.11 -8.49
N GLU A 287 25.51 16.28 -9.37
CA GLU A 287 24.24 16.52 -10.04
C GLU A 287 23.44 15.22 -10.04
N HIS A 288 22.15 15.34 -9.73
CA HIS A 288 21.26 14.20 -9.56
C HIS A 288 20.17 14.25 -10.64
N PRO A 289 19.86 13.11 -11.29
CA PRO A 289 18.74 13.06 -12.20
C PRO A 289 17.43 13.24 -11.42
N SER A 290 16.49 13.96 -12.01
CA SER A 290 15.17 14.22 -11.43
C SER A 290 14.09 14.03 -12.50
N TRP A 291 12.85 13.82 -12.07
CA TRP A 291 11.69 13.67 -12.94
C TRP A 291 10.45 14.31 -12.33
N SER A 292 9.47 14.60 -13.18
CA SER A 292 8.22 15.24 -12.81
C SER A 292 7.38 14.40 -11.86
N ASP A 293 6.66 15.08 -10.96
CA ASP A 293 5.70 14.43 -10.06
C ASP A 293 4.56 13.76 -10.83
N GLU A 294 4.18 14.33 -11.98
CA GLU A 294 3.18 13.75 -12.88
C GLU A 294 3.81 12.76 -13.85
N CYS A 295 3.12 11.64 -14.07
CA CYS A 295 3.47 10.63 -15.05
C CYS A 295 2.30 10.39 -15.99
N LEU A 296 2.58 10.24 -17.28
CA LEU A 296 1.61 9.75 -18.25
C LEU A 296 1.68 8.23 -18.32
N LEU A 297 0.60 7.55 -17.93
CA LEU A 297 0.47 6.10 -18.03
C LEU A 297 -0.45 5.72 -19.18
N ILE A 298 -0.02 4.74 -19.94
CA ILE A 298 -0.73 4.15 -21.08
C ILE A 298 -0.97 2.68 -20.78
N ASP A 299 -2.24 2.28 -20.72
CA ASP A 299 -2.65 0.88 -20.73
C ASP A 299 -2.52 0.38 -22.18
N LEU A 300 -1.69 -0.63 -22.43
CA LEU A 300 -1.42 -1.12 -23.79
C LEU A 300 -2.55 -1.98 -24.36
N GLU A 301 -3.43 -2.51 -23.51
CA GLU A 301 -4.57 -3.33 -23.92
C GLU A 301 -5.78 -2.46 -24.28
N SER A 302 -6.14 -1.54 -23.39
CA SER A 302 -7.29 -0.65 -23.61
C SER A 302 -6.93 0.62 -24.40
N ASN A 303 -5.64 0.89 -24.56
CA ASN A 303 -5.11 2.13 -25.13
C ASN A 303 -5.53 3.40 -24.34
N GLU A 304 -6.04 3.24 -23.11
CA GLU A 304 -6.42 4.35 -22.23
C GLU A 304 -5.19 5.09 -21.69
N ILE A 305 -5.34 6.41 -21.50
CA ILE A 305 -4.28 7.30 -21.05
C ILE A 305 -4.72 8.01 -19.76
N LYS A 306 -3.91 7.91 -18.72
CA LYS A 306 -4.15 8.56 -17.42
C LYS A 306 -2.90 9.30 -16.95
N ILE A 307 -3.09 10.50 -16.41
CA ILE A 307 -2.04 11.20 -15.67
C ILE A 307 -2.13 10.74 -14.22
N VAL A 308 -1.03 10.26 -13.68
CA VAL A 308 -0.93 9.80 -12.29
C VAL A 308 0.17 10.61 -11.61
N GLY A 309 -0.20 11.28 -10.51
CA GLY A 309 0.72 12.04 -9.68
C GLY A 309 1.59 11.15 -8.79
N LYS A 310 2.60 11.76 -8.20
CA LYS A 310 3.53 11.12 -7.27
C LYS A 310 2.81 10.57 -6.03
N PRO A 311 3.17 9.38 -5.54
CA PRO A 311 2.68 8.88 -4.27
C PRO A 311 2.98 9.86 -3.12
N ILE A 312 2.07 9.94 -2.15
CA ILE A 312 2.28 10.78 -0.96
C ILE A 312 3.33 10.12 -0.09
N ASN A 313 4.39 10.88 0.24
CA ASN A 313 5.43 10.46 1.17
C ASN A 313 4.81 9.97 2.50
N PRO A 314 5.12 8.74 2.97
CA PRO A 314 4.58 8.20 4.21
C PRO A 314 4.72 9.13 5.42
N MET A 315 5.82 9.86 5.54
CA MET A 315 6.07 10.80 6.63
C MET A 315 5.09 11.98 6.66
N HIS A 316 4.50 12.33 5.50
CA HIS A 316 3.52 13.41 5.36
C HIS A 316 2.08 12.97 5.67
N LYS A 317 1.85 11.68 5.95
CA LYS A 317 0.50 11.15 6.25
C LYS A 317 0.05 11.38 7.69
N CYS A 318 0.84 12.09 8.49
CA CYS A 318 0.51 12.40 9.88
C CYS A 318 -0.37 13.65 10.03
N ILE A 319 -0.97 13.83 11.21
CA ILE A 319 -1.71 15.05 11.53
C ILE A 319 -0.71 16.19 11.65
N ASP A 320 -0.77 17.13 10.70
CA ASP A 320 0.09 18.30 10.71
C ASP A 320 -0.58 19.53 11.34
N LEU A 321 0.24 20.36 11.98
CA LEU A 321 -0.17 21.64 12.51
C LEU A 321 -0.10 22.69 11.41
N ARG A 322 -1.17 23.49 11.28
CA ARG A 322 -1.12 24.70 10.46
C ARG A 322 0.04 25.60 10.90
N ALA A 323 0.74 26.22 9.96
CA ALA A 323 1.94 27.03 10.18
C ALA A 323 1.83 28.00 11.37
N GLN A 324 0.70 28.71 11.53
CA GLN A 324 0.48 29.62 12.65
C GLN A 324 0.49 28.91 14.03
N LYS A 325 -0.11 27.72 14.14
CA LYS A 325 -0.10 26.93 15.38
C LYS A 325 1.28 26.32 15.63
N ALA A 326 1.95 25.82 14.57
CA ALA A 326 3.31 25.30 14.65
C ALA A 326 4.28 26.38 15.16
N SER A 327 4.22 27.59 14.60
CA SER A 327 5.05 28.73 15.03
C SER A 327 4.85 29.09 16.51
N LYS A 328 3.60 29.13 17.00
CA LYS A 328 3.34 29.36 18.43
C LYS A 328 3.97 28.28 19.31
N ARG A 329 3.85 27.00 18.92
CA ARG A 329 4.47 25.90 19.67
C ARG A 329 5.99 25.96 19.64
N LEU A 330 6.59 26.31 18.50
CA LEU A 330 8.04 26.48 18.38
C LEU A 330 8.55 27.59 19.30
N ASN A 331 7.86 28.74 19.35
CA ASN A 331 8.22 29.84 20.24
C ASN A 331 8.18 29.40 21.71
N SER A 332 7.10 28.73 22.15
CA SER A 332 7.00 28.18 23.50
C SER A 332 8.08 27.14 23.79
N PHE A 333 8.35 26.25 22.84
CA PHE A 333 9.38 25.22 22.97
C PHE A 333 10.76 25.87 23.20
N ILE A 334 11.15 26.84 22.37
CA ILE A 334 12.44 27.53 22.51
C ILE A 334 12.55 28.27 23.85
N SER A 335 11.45 28.85 24.37
CA SER A 335 11.49 29.59 25.63
C SER A 335 11.45 28.73 26.90
N GLU A 336 10.83 27.55 26.83
CA GLU A 336 10.52 26.73 28.02
C GLU A 336 11.34 25.44 28.09
N PHE A 337 11.82 24.93 26.96
CA PHE A 337 12.58 23.69 26.90
C PHE A 337 14.06 23.93 27.16
N SER A 338 14.58 23.25 28.18
CA SER A 338 16.01 23.17 28.45
C SER A 338 16.41 21.74 28.75
N MET A 339 17.63 21.39 28.38
CA MET A 339 18.28 20.13 28.70
C MET A 339 19.67 20.43 29.22
N ASP A 340 20.30 19.47 29.88
CA ASP A 340 21.71 19.59 30.22
C ASP A 340 22.59 19.67 28.96
N HIS A 341 23.80 20.20 29.13
CA HIS A 341 24.74 20.45 28.03
C HIS A 341 25.13 19.17 27.26
N HIS A 342 25.04 17.98 27.88
CA HIS A 342 25.37 16.72 27.21
C HIS A 342 24.17 16.12 26.47
N SER A 343 22.94 16.37 26.92
CA SER A 343 21.72 15.85 26.30
C SER A 343 21.22 16.73 25.15
N PHE A 344 21.42 18.05 25.22
CA PHE A 344 20.93 18.97 24.18
C PHE A 344 21.47 18.65 22.77
N PRO A 345 22.77 18.37 22.56
CA PRO A 345 23.28 17.97 21.25
C PRO A 345 22.66 16.67 20.72
N LYS A 346 22.34 15.72 21.59
CA LYS A 346 21.68 14.46 21.20
C LYS A 346 20.26 14.72 20.70
N PHE A 347 19.52 15.59 21.38
CA PHE A 347 18.19 16.01 20.94
C PHE A 347 18.23 16.70 19.57
N ILE A 348 19.18 17.62 19.35
CA ILE A 348 19.36 18.28 18.05
C ILE A 348 19.66 17.25 16.97
N ARG A 349 20.56 16.30 17.24
CA ARG A 349 20.89 15.26 16.27
C ARG A 349 19.69 14.38 15.90
N SER A 350 18.87 14.01 16.89
CA SER A 350 17.61 13.29 16.68
C SER A 350 16.64 14.09 15.79
N SER A 351 16.53 15.40 16.05
CA SER A 351 15.69 16.32 15.27
C SER A 351 16.17 16.50 13.83
N GLU A 352 17.49 16.57 13.61
CA GLU A 352 18.10 16.59 12.28
C GLU A 352 17.79 15.31 11.49
N LEU A 353 17.95 14.15 12.12
CA LEU A 353 17.65 12.86 11.49
C LEU A 353 16.16 12.74 11.14
N HIS A 354 15.27 13.24 12.00
CA HIS A 354 13.85 13.33 11.69
C HIS A 354 13.57 14.21 10.45
N SER A 355 14.24 15.36 10.33
CA SER A 355 14.14 16.24 9.15
C SER A 355 14.68 15.58 7.87
N LEU A 356 15.79 14.82 7.99
CA LEU A 356 16.33 14.03 6.88
C LEU A 356 15.39 12.91 6.45
N ALA A 357 14.68 12.27 7.39
CA ALA A 357 13.62 11.33 7.04
C ALA A 357 12.50 12.02 6.27
N LEU A 358 12.00 13.17 6.73
CA LEU A 358 10.93 13.92 6.05
C LEU A 358 11.28 14.31 4.61
N SER A 359 12.53 14.65 4.33
CA SER A 359 13.00 15.05 3.00
C SER A 359 13.40 13.89 2.09
N SER A 360 13.52 12.66 2.63
CA SER A 360 13.90 11.50 1.84
C SER A 360 12.72 10.95 1.05
N GLU A 361 12.98 10.56 -0.19
CA GLU A 361 12.00 9.91 -1.07
C GLU A 361 12.01 8.38 -0.98
N SER A 362 13.02 7.79 -0.33
CA SER A 362 13.12 6.33 -0.11
C SER A 362 12.58 5.96 1.27
N GLU A 363 11.62 5.04 1.30
CA GLU A 363 10.99 4.56 2.54
C GLU A 363 12.01 3.88 3.47
N GLU A 364 13.00 3.19 2.91
CA GLU A 364 14.08 2.55 3.66
C GLU A 364 14.96 3.59 4.35
N ASN A 365 15.33 4.65 3.64
CA ASN A 365 16.13 5.74 4.21
C ASN A 365 15.34 6.52 5.27
N GLN A 366 14.03 6.71 5.07
CA GLN A 366 13.15 7.27 6.10
C GLN A 366 13.20 6.43 7.38
N MET A 367 13.04 5.11 7.25
CA MET A 367 13.06 4.19 8.38
C MET A 367 14.42 4.17 9.09
N ILE A 368 15.52 4.10 8.35
CA ILE A 368 16.88 4.11 8.91
C ILE A 368 17.14 5.40 9.69
N ASN A 369 16.81 6.56 9.11
CA ASN A 369 17.00 7.85 9.77
C ASN A 369 16.17 7.95 11.07
N LEU A 370 14.92 7.46 11.06
CA LEU A 370 14.08 7.43 12.26
C LEU A 370 14.59 6.46 13.32
N TRP A 371 15.12 5.30 12.92
CA TRP A 371 15.65 4.31 13.85
C TRP A 371 16.92 4.84 14.52
N ILE A 372 17.86 5.38 13.74
CA ILE A 372 19.08 5.99 14.28
C ILE A 372 18.74 7.19 15.17
N GLY A 373 17.75 8.00 14.78
CA GLY A 373 17.35 9.18 15.56
C GLY A 373 16.71 8.87 16.91
N LYS A 374 16.25 7.63 17.13
CA LYS A 374 15.62 7.19 18.39
C LYS A 374 16.52 6.31 19.26
N ALA A 375 17.63 5.82 18.71
CA ALA A 375 18.68 5.11 19.45
C ALA A 375 19.62 6.12 20.13
#